data_AF-A0A3E0MXT8-F1
#
_entry.id   AF-A0A3E0MXT8-F1
#
_cell.length_a   1.000
_cell.length_b   1.000
_cell.length_c   1.000
_cell.angle_alpha   90.00
_cell.angle_beta   90.00
_cell.angle_gamma   90.00
#
_symmetry.space_group_name_H-M   'P 1'
#
loop_
_entity.id
_entity.type
_entity.pdbx_description
1 polymer ?
#
loop_
_entity_poly.entity_id
_entity_poly.type
_entity_poly.pdbx_seq_one_letter_code
_entity_poly.pdbx_strand_id
1 'polypeptide(L)'
;MSDAPADEHDDAWATALRDDLVESNFDALVAAYREALQAGVADPVAFLVDCEDPIGNEIARAWEGDEPVREAIAEARAARDDDEAATEATTILIRAFSFSDCREEVPAVFPYLARSFAQPPAAGQMLLVAIAAEGAATFTSAAP
;
A
#
# COMPACT_ATOMS: atom_id res chain seq x y z
N MET A 1 -0.35 27.18 29.66
CA MET A 1 -1.42 27.34 28.65
C MET A 1 -1.24 26.21 27.67
N SER A 2 -2.29 25.40 27.59
CA SER A 2 -2.58 24.20 26.80
C SER A 2 -1.43 23.47 26.10
N ASP A 3 -1.09 22.33 26.69
CA ASP A 3 -0.80 21.08 25.97
C ASP A 3 -2.07 20.76 25.17
N ALA A 4 -2.04 20.96 23.85
CA ALA A 4 -3.14 20.52 22.99
C ALA A 4 -3.05 19.00 22.91
N PRO A 5 -4.11 18.24 23.23
CA PRO A 5 -4.11 16.81 22.93
C PRO A 5 -3.94 16.70 21.41
N ALA A 6 -2.94 15.94 20.96
CA ALA A 6 -2.93 15.45 19.58
C ALA A 6 -4.29 14.78 19.35
N ASP A 7 -5.04 15.26 18.35
CA ASP A 7 -6.41 14.83 18.08
C ASP A 7 -6.43 13.32 17.78
N GLU A 8 -6.78 12.51 18.77
CA GLU A 8 -7.01 11.05 18.63
C GLU A 8 -8.07 10.71 17.55
N HIS A 9 -8.82 11.73 17.09
CA HIS A 9 -9.80 11.64 16.02
C HIS A 9 -9.17 11.48 14.63
N ASP A 10 -8.04 12.15 14.38
CA ASP A 10 -7.36 12.13 13.07
C ASP A 10 -6.67 10.77 12.84
N ASP A 11 -6.06 10.19 13.88
CA ASP A 11 -5.41 8.88 13.82
C ASP A 11 -6.41 7.72 13.60
N ALA A 12 -7.60 7.81 14.19
CA ALA A 12 -8.64 6.81 14.05
C ALA A 12 -9.25 6.80 12.64
N TRP A 13 -9.47 7.97 12.05
CA TRP A 13 -9.97 8.10 10.67
C TRP A 13 -8.94 7.64 9.63
N ALA A 14 -7.69 8.04 9.82
CA ALA A 14 -6.53 7.60 9.04
C ALA A 14 -6.37 6.06 9.02
N THR A 15 -6.58 5.42 10.17
CA THR A 15 -6.52 3.94 10.26
C THR A 15 -7.70 3.28 9.55
N ALA A 16 -8.91 3.79 9.75
CA ALA A 16 -10.13 3.23 9.15
C ALA A 16 -10.12 3.30 7.61
N LEU A 17 -9.60 4.39 7.03
CA LEU A 17 -9.42 4.51 5.58
C LEU A 17 -8.48 3.44 5.02
N ARG A 18 -7.37 3.17 5.71
CA ARG A 18 -6.39 2.17 5.26
C ARG A 18 -6.91 0.75 5.39
N ASP A 19 -7.66 0.47 6.45
CA ASP A 19 -8.33 -0.81 6.64
C ASP A 19 -9.34 -1.05 5.52
N ASP A 20 -10.19 -0.07 5.21
CA ASP A 20 -11.15 -0.14 4.10
C ASP A 20 -10.45 -0.32 2.74
N LEU A 21 -9.33 0.36 2.55
CA LEU A 21 -8.53 0.26 1.34
C LEU A 21 -7.93 -1.14 1.15
N VAL A 22 -7.39 -1.74 2.22
CA VAL A 22 -6.89 -3.12 2.20
C VAL A 22 -8.02 -4.12 2.00
N GLU A 23 -9.15 -3.96 2.69
CA GLU A 23 -10.31 -4.85 2.57
C GLU A 23 -10.89 -4.83 1.15
N SER A 24 -11.07 -3.64 0.57
CA SER A 24 -11.62 -3.47 -0.79
C SER A 24 -10.71 -4.01 -1.89
N ASN A 25 -9.42 -4.17 -1.62
CA ASN A 25 -8.42 -4.61 -2.60
C ASN A 25 -7.77 -5.95 -2.24
N PHE A 26 -8.30 -6.67 -1.24
CA PHE A 26 -7.65 -7.85 -0.69
C PHE A 26 -7.46 -8.96 -1.73
N ASP A 27 -8.44 -9.19 -2.60
CA ASP A 27 -8.34 -10.20 -3.66
C ASP A 27 -7.22 -9.89 -4.66
N ALA A 28 -7.00 -8.61 -4.98
CA ALA A 28 -5.93 -8.18 -5.86
C ALA A 28 -4.55 -8.30 -5.16
N LEU A 29 -4.47 -8.00 -3.87
CA LEU A 29 -3.28 -8.25 -3.05
C LEU A 29 -2.91 -9.74 -3.02
N VAL A 30 -3.89 -10.61 -2.84
CA VAL A 30 -3.73 -12.08 -2.90
C VAL A 30 -3.25 -12.52 -4.28
N ALA A 31 -3.78 -11.94 -5.35
CA ALA A 31 -3.37 -12.26 -6.72
C ALA A 31 -1.90 -11.90 -6.97
N ALA A 32 -1.48 -10.68 -6.60
CA ALA A 32 -0.09 -10.23 -6.74
C ALA A 32 0.88 -11.08 -5.91
N TYR A 33 0.49 -11.44 -4.68
CA TYR A 33 1.26 -12.35 -3.84
C TYR A 33 1.45 -13.72 -4.50
N ARG A 34 0.38 -14.31 -5.05
CA ARG A 34 0.44 -15.61 -5.76
C ARG A 34 1.28 -15.54 -7.03
N GLU A 35 1.20 -14.45 -7.78
CA GLU A 35 2.01 -14.24 -8.97
C GLU A 35 3.51 -14.21 -8.61
N ALA A 36 3.88 -13.49 -7.54
CA ALA A 36 5.26 -13.47 -7.06
C ALA A 36 5.75 -14.86 -6.61
N LEU A 37 4.91 -15.64 -5.93
CA LEU A 37 5.22 -17.04 -5.60
C LEU A 37 5.46 -17.88 -6.86
N GLN A 38 4.61 -17.73 -7.88
CA GLN A 38 4.75 -18.45 -9.16
C GLN A 38 6.02 -18.03 -9.92
N ALA A 39 6.44 -16.76 -9.78
CA ALA A 39 7.69 -16.24 -10.31
C ALA A 39 8.93 -16.67 -9.50
N GLY A 40 8.76 -17.37 -8.38
CA GLY A 40 9.86 -17.85 -7.54
C GLY A 40 10.42 -16.84 -6.55
N VAL A 41 9.67 -15.77 -6.25
CA VAL A 41 10.03 -14.83 -5.19
C VAL A 41 9.91 -15.52 -3.83
N ALA A 42 11.00 -15.53 -3.07
CA ALA A 42 11.01 -16.08 -1.72
C ALA A 42 10.36 -15.08 -0.74
N ASP A 43 9.44 -15.59 0.09
CA ASP A 43 8.71 -14.84 1.11
C ASP A 43 8.18 -13.49 0.59
N PRO A 44 7.25 -13.47 -0.38
CA PRO A 44 6.79 -12.22 -0.95
C PRO A 44 6.05 -11.36 0.09
N VAL A 45 6.14 -10.05 -0.09
CA VAL A 45 5.39 -9.04 0.65
C VAL A 45 4.54 -8.30 -0.37
N ALA A 46 3.22 -8.31 -0.20
CA ALA A 46 2.33 -7.61 -1.12
C ALA A 46 2.14 -6.16 -0.68
N PHE A 47 2.19 -5.25 -1.64
CA PHE A 47 2.07 -3.82 -1.45
C PHE A 47 0.77 -3.35 -2.07
N LEU A 48 0.11 -2.46 -1.34
CA LEU A 48 -0.94 -1.60 -1.84
C LEU A 48 -0.43 -0.17 -1.68
N VAL A 49 -0.39 0.58 -2.77
CA VAL A 49 0.00 1.99 -2.74
C VAL A 49 -1.14 2.80 -3.29
N ASP A 50 -1.70 3.65 -2.44
CA ASP A 50 -2.55 4.74 -2.84
C ASP A 50 -1.68 5.81 -3.52
N CYS A 51 -1.87 5.97 -4.83
CA CYS A 51 -1.06 6.87 -5.64
C CYS A 51 -1.56 8.31 -5.58
N GLU A 52 -2.75 8.58 -5.03
CA GLU A 52 -3.40 9.89 -5.02
C GLU A 52 -3.75 10.32 -3.58
N ASP A 53 -3.65 11.61 -3.27
CA ASP A 53 -4.11 12.18 -2.01
C ASP A 53 -5.64 12.33 -2.02
N PRO A 54 -6.28 12.63 -0.86
CA PRO A 54 -7.72 12.82 -0.78
C PRO A 54 -8.29 13.95 -1.65
N ILE A 55 -7.45 14.74 -2.33
CA ILE A 55 -7.82 15.83 -3.25
C ILE A 55 -7.35 15.50 -4.70
N GLY A 56 -6.80 14.30 -4.94
CA GLY A 56 -6.36 13.81 -6.25
C GLY A 56 -4.93 14.18 -6.65
N ASN A 57 -4.08 14.66 -5.74
CA ASN A 57 -2.66 14.92 -6.03
C ASN A 57 -1.81 13.66 -5.91
N GLU A 58 -0.83 13.49 -6.80
CA GLU A 58 0.03 12.31 -6.84
C GLU A 58 0.95 12.21 -5.61
N ILE A 59 0.75 11.20 -4.74
CA ILE A 59 1.59 10.94 -3.55
C ILE A 59 2.74 9.99 -3.88
N ALA A 60 2.60 9.12 -4.89
CA ALA A 60 3.59 8.11 -5.25
C ALA A 60 4.82 8.69 -5.99
N ARG A 61 5.48 9.73 -5.44
CA ARG A 61 6.66 10.37 -6.05
C ARG A 61 8.00 9.84 -5.55
N ALA A 62 8.01 8.97 -4.54
CA ALA A 62 9.26 8.59 -3.86
C ALA A 62 9.79 7.19 -4.16
N TRP A 63 8.98 6.22 -4.63
CA TRP A 63 9.38 4.80 -4.56
C TRP A 63 9.50 4.06 -5.91
N GLU A 64 8.58 4.22 -6.86
CA GLU A 64 8.62 3.51 -8.16
C GLU A 64 9.40 4.25 -9.27
N GLY A 65 9.75 5.52 -9.05
CA GLY A 65 10.24 6.42 -10.09
C GLY A 65 9.10 7.04 -10.91
N ASP A 66 9.40 8.16 -11.56
CA ASP A 66 8.39 9.03 -12.20
C ASP A 66 7.60 8.37 -13.36
N GLU A 67 8.18 7.39 -14.06
CA GLU A 67 7.64 6.89 -15.33
C GLU A 67 6.55 5.81 -15.17
N PRO A 68 6.74 4.74 -14.36
CA PRO A 68 5.71 3.71 -14.15
C PRO A 68 4.43 4.27 -13.50
N VAL A 69 4.59 5.27 -12.62
CA VAL A 69 3.50 5.95 -11.94
C VAL A 69 2.71 6.82 -12.92
N ARG A 70 3.38 7.56 -13.80
CA ARG A 70 2.71 8.35 -14.85
C ARG A 70 1.95 7.47 -15.84
N GLU A 71 2.50 6.30 -16.19
CA GLU A 71 1.85 5.36 -17.10
C GLU A 71 0.57 4.77 -16.46
N ALA A 72 0.64 4.34 -15.20
CA ALA A 72 -0.53 3.85 -14.47
C ALA A 72 -1.62 4.92 -14.29
N ILE A 73 -1.25 6.17 -13.98
CA ILE A 73 -2.18 7.29 -13.85
C ILE A 73 -2.80 7.65 -15.20
N ALA A 74 -2.03 7.65 -16.29
CA ALA A 74 -2.55 7.93 -17.62
C ALA A 74 -3.54 6.85 -18.07
N GLU A 75 -3.26 5.58 -17.78
CA GLU A 75 -4.15 4.45 -18.10
C GLU A 75 -5.43 4.49 -17.24
N ALA A 76 -5.31 4.77 -15.94
CA ALA A 76 -6.46 4.94 -15.06
C ALA A 76 -7.33 6.13 -15.47
N ARG A 77 -6.74 7.29 -15.81
CA ARG A 77 -7.49 8.47 -16.25
C ARG A 77 -8.19 8.25 -17.59
N ALA A 78 -7.54 7.56 -18.53
CA ALA A 78 -8.16 7.20 -19.81
C ALA A 78 -9.35 6.24 -19.64
N ALA A 79 -9.33 5.37 -18.62
CA ALA A 79 -10.46 4.50 -18.29
C ALA A 79 -11.60 5.22 -17.54
N ARG A 80 -11.31 6.30 -16.82
CA ARG A 80 -12.30 7.09 -16.04
C ARG A 80 -13.11 8.07 -16.88
N ASP A 81 -12.60 8.53 -18.02
CA ASP A 81 -13.30 9.47 -18.92
C ASP A 81 -14.58 8.89 -19.57
N ASP A 82 -14.79 7.57 -19.51
CA ASP A 82 -15.97 6.87 -20.04
C ASP A 82 -17.06 6.57 -18.98
N ASP A 83 -16.80 6.82 -17.68
CA ASP A 83 -17.73 6.51 -16.59
C ASP A 83 -17.78 7.64 -15.54
N GLU A 84 -18.84 8.46 -15.56
CA GLU A 84 -19.09 9.59 -14.63
C GLU A 84 -19.12 9.16 -13.15
N ALA A 85 -19.24 7.85 -12.86
CA ALA A 85 -19.16 7.29 -11.51
C ALA A 85 -17.72 7.13 -10.99
N ALA A 86 -16.69 7.25 -11.84
CA ALA A 86 -15.31 6.98 -11.49
C ALA A 86 -14.54 8.19 -10.91
N THR A 87 -15.22 9.32 -10.75
CA THR A 87 -14.66 10.61 -10.31
C THR A 87 -14.16 10.62 -8.84
N GLU A 88 -14.48 9.58 -8.05
CA GLU A 88 -14.06 9.43 -6.64
C GLU A 88 -13.08 8.28 -6.40
N ALA A 89 -12.76 7.48 -7.43
CA ALA A 89 -11.83 6.36 -7.26
C ALA A 89 -10.40 6.89 -7.12
N THR A 90 -9.66 6.48 -6.10
CA THR A 90 -8.21 6.74 -6.05
C THR A 90 -7.44 5.73 -6.93
N THR A 91 -6.25 6.09 -7.42
CA THR A 91 -5.41 5.19 -8.22
C THR A 91 -4.61 4.26 -7.31
N ILE A 92 -4.91 2.96 -7.36
CA ILE A 92 -4.25 1.94 -6.53
C ILE A 92 -3.23 1.14 -7.34
N LEU A 93 -1.99 1.10 -6.85
CA LEU A 93 -0.94 0.24 -7.37
C LEU A 93 -0.75 -0.96 -6.44
N ILE A 94 -0.81 -2.18 -6.99
CA ILE A 94 -0.56 -3.41 -6.25
C ILE A 94 0.59 -4.19 -6.87
N ARG A 95 1.59 -4.53 -6.05
CA ARG A 95 2.81 -5.26 -6.43
C ARG A 95 3.26 -6.17 -5.29
N ALA A 96 4.15 -7.11 -5.58
CA ALA A 96 4.77 -7.93 -4.55
C ALA A 96 6.28 -7.96 -4.74
N PHE A 97 7.00 -7.81 -3.63
CA PHE A 97 8.47 -7.76 -3.59
C PHE A 97 8.99 -8.82 -2.61
N SER A 98 10.27 -9.15 -2.68
CA SER A 98 10.84 -10.13 -1.75
C SER A 98 10.94 -9.53 -0.34
N PHE A 99 10.68 -10.33 0.70
CA PHE A 99 10.88 -9.87 2.08
C PHE A 99 12.30 -9.36 2.33
N SER A 100 13.29 -9.95 1.66
CA SER A 100 14.70 -9.53 1.79
C SER A 100 14.89 -8.08 1.35
N ASP A 101 14.31 -7.70 0.21
CA ASP A 101 14.41 -6.32 -0.33
C ASP A 101 13.61 -5.37 0.57
N CYS A 102 12.38 -5.75 0.93
CA CYS A 102 11.51 -4.91 1.77
C CYS A 102 12.10 -4.66 3.15
N ARG A 103 12.84 -5.61 3.72
CA ARG A 103 13.46 -5.47 5.05
C ARG A 103 14.47 -4.33 5.10
N GLU A 104 15.10 -3.99 3.98
CA GLU A 104 16.08 -2.91 3.91
C GLU A 104 15.43 -1.62 3.44
N GLU A 105 14.62 -1.69 2.38
CA GLU A 105 14.05 -0.50 1.73
C GLU A 105 12.89 0.12 2.52
N VAL A 106 11.97 -0.67 3.05
CA VAL A 106 10.79 -0.14 3.74
C VAL A 106 11.19 0.61 5.02
N PRO A 107 12.05 0.08 5.91
CA PRO A 107 12.47 0.82 7.10
C PRO A 107 13.34 2.03 6.81
N ALA A 108 14.00 2.11 5.65
CA ALA A 108 14.75 3.30 5.25
C ALA A 108 13.81 4.49 4.97
N VAL A 109 12.60 4.22 4.46
CA VAL A 109 11.58 5.25 4.16
C VAL A 109 10.61 5.44 5.33
N PHE A 110 10.21 4.34 5.98
CA PHE A 110 9.27 4.31 7.10
C PHE A 110 9.92 3.66 8.34
N PRO A 111 10.78 4.39 9.08
CA PRO A 111 11.56 3.81 10.19
C PRO A 111 10.72 3.12 11.27
N TYR A 112 9.48 3.57 11.47
CA TYR A 112 8.56 2.98 12.45
C TYR A 112 8.08 1.58 12.06
N LEU A 113 8.20 1.17 10.79
CA LEU A 113 7.88 -0.17 10.31
C LEU A 113 9.02 -1.18 10.48
N ALA A 114 10.21 -0.76 10.94
CA ALA A 114 11.38 -1.64 11.11
C ALA A 114 11.07 -2.93 11.90
N ARG A 115 10.20 -2.83 12.90
CA ARG A 115 9.80 -3.99 13.72
C ARG A 115 9.01 -5.04 12.93
N SER A 116 8.18 -4.62 11.97
CA SER A 116 7.39 -5.51 11.13
C SER A 116 8.25 -6.34 10.17
N PHE A 117 9.48 -5.88 9.89
CA PHE A 117 10.45 -6.57 9.04
C PHE A 117 11.58 -7.24 9.82
N ALA A 118 11.48 -7.34 11.14
CA ALA A 118 12.50 -8.01 11.96
C ALA A 118 12.59 -9.52 11.66
N GLN A 119 11.48 -10.13 11.22
CA GLN A 119 11.38 -11.54 10.86
C GLN A 119 10.39 -11.70 9.70
N PRO A 120 10.59 -12.70 8.80
CA PRO A 120 9.61 -13.01 7.77
C PRO A 120 8.27 -13.44 8.40
N PRO A 121 7.15 -13.33 7.66
CA PRO A 121 5.87 -13.83 8.12
C PRO A 121 5.96 -15.33 8.46
N ALA A 122 5.17 -15.79 9.44
CA ALA A 122 5.19 -17.20 9.82
C ALA A 122 4.68 -18.09 8.67
N ALA A 123 5.01 -19.38 8.71
CA ALA A 123 4.54 -20.32 7.70
C ALA A 123 3.01 -20.28 7.57
N GLY A 124 2.52 -20.11 6.34
CA GLY A 124 1.08 -19.96 6.06
C GLY A 124 0.52 -18.56 6.33
N GLN A 125 1.38 -17.55 6.51
CA GLN A 125 0.99 -16.14 6.59
C GLN A 125 1.59 -15.34 5.44
N MET A 126 0.90 -14.28 5.04
CA MET A 126 1.43 -13.25 4.15
C MET A 126 1.55 -11.92 4.90
N LEU A 127 2.59 -11.16 4.55
CA LEU A 127 2.79 -9.79 5.01
C LEU A 127 2.32 -8.84 3.90
N LEU A 128 1.53 -7.85 4.29
CA LEU A 128 1.05 -6.80 3.41
C LEU A 128 1.57 -5.45 3.90
N VAL A 129 1.84 -4.54 2.98
CA VAL A 129 2.14 -3.13 3.26
C VAL A 129 1.12 -2.28 2.54
N ALA A 130 0.35 -1.48 3.26
CA ALA A 130 -0.50 -0.46 2.65
C ALA A 130 0.13 0.91 2.87
N ILE A 131 0.26 1.70 1.81
CA ILE A 131 0.79 3.05 1.81
C ILE A 131 -0.30 3.98 1.31
N ALA A 132 -0.61 5.00 2.09
CA ALA A 132 -1.57 6.05 1.73
C ALA A 132 -1.08 7.41 2.23
N ALA A 133 -1.89 8.46 2.04
CA ALA A 133 -1.53 9.86 2.32
C ALA A 133 -1.04 10.09 3.74
N GLU A 134 -1.61 9.36 4.69
CA GLU A 134 -1.31 9.46 6.11
C GLU A 134 -0.07 8.64 6.54
N GLY A 135 0.49 7.82 5.63
CA GLY A 135 1.66 6.99 5.90
C GLY A 135 1.50 5.54 5.47
N ALA A 136 2.24 4.64 6.12
CA ALA A 136 2.27 3.23 5.78
C ALA A 136 1.91 2.36 6.99
N ALA A 137 1.28 1.22 6.75
CA ALA A 137 1.14 0.19 7.77
C ALA A 137 1.31 -1.21 7.21
N THR A 138 1.64 -2.12 8.12
CA THR A 138 1.78 -3.54 7.82
C THR A 138 0.61 -4.33 8.35
N PHE A 139 0.13 -5.28 7.54
CA PHE A 139 -0.93 -6.20 7.89
C PHE A 139 -0.44 -7.64 7.74
N THR A 140 -0.94 -8.54 8.56
CA THR A 140 -0.67 -9.98 8.42
C THR A 140 -1.99 -10.70 8.22
N SER A 141 -2.06 -11.55 7.21
CA SER A 141 -3.21 -12.42 6.97
C SER A 141 -2.77 -13.85 6.70
N ALA A 142 -3.72 -14.78 6.66
CA ALA A 142 -3.46 -16.12 6.16
C ALA A 142 -2.98 -16.04 4.70
N ALA A 143 -1.94 -16.82 4.37
CA ALA A 143 -1.50 -17.00 3.01
C ALA A 143 -2.53 -17.84 2.22
N PRO A 144 -2.71 -17.56 0.92
CA PRO A 144 -3.79 -18.10 0.11
C PRO A 144 -3.47 -19.45 -0.55
#